data_AF-A0A7L3X5N6-F1
#
_entry.id   AF-A0A7L3X5N6-F1
#
_cell.length_a   1.000
_cell.length_b   1.000
_cell.length_c   1.000
_cell.angle_alpha   90.00
_cell.angle_beta   90.00
_cell.angle_gamma   90.00
#
_symmetry.space_group_name_H-M   'P 1'
#
loop_
_entity.id
_entity.type
_entity.pdbx_description
1 polymer ?
#
loop_
_entity_poly.entity_id
_entity_poly.type
_entity_poly.pdbx_seq_one_letter_code
_entity_poly.pdbx_strand_id
1 'polypeptide(L)'
;MSRLEAKKPPLLVREPLTKDAFSQRLSLLRGMLRSCYGPAGRLKQLHNGVGGCVCTTSHSSAVLSRLCVSQPALRVLTASVQNHLSRFSDCGLFTAVLCCSLVETFRSLNVATCTIVKISKHLLSLCMGYLSSEACGCRVPVDFSSLETLLCLVRSVLTSKPACMLNKPEVDHLAMLILKAFMLTVPSPAEANAILGKCLIVPVKGRRVVDSTVLPGLLIEAPEIQLAKPLTVKRTSSKLIKIAVFCVSMAGDIPNTEEGSVTVHRGISLEMSELDQLLKVGKQLVDDEVGLVVCQKVIHPSLKQYLKDNHVIAVDRAGLSLMEPLSRMTGSNPIASIHLLSPGCYGSLKDVCVESFASKHFVHLIPTDTAVCSLVLCNRNETAWDELKRACETAEHVLQLTIKEPLALLGGGCTETHLASYIRHK
;
A
#
# COMPACT_ATOMS: atom_id res chain seq x y z
N MET A 1 24.75 9.03 -12.21
CA MET A 1 25.86 8.80 -11.25
C MET A 1 25.29 8.28 -9.93
N SER A 2 25.13 6.97 -9.81
CA SER A 2 24.83 6.30 -8.53
C SER A 2 26.11 6.33 -7.69
N ARG A 3 26.11 7.09 -6.59
CA ARG A 3 27.20 6.98 -5.60
C ARG A 3 27.04 5.62 -4.91
N LEU A 4 27.84 4.65 -5.32
CA LEU A 4 28.10 3.43 -4.57
C LEU A 4 28.75 3.85 -3.23
N GLU A 5 27.94 4.03 -2.19
CA GLU A 5 28.50 4.14 -0.84
C GLU A 5 29.14 2.80 -0.50
N ALA A 6 30.46 2.83 -0.25
CA ALA A 6 31.18 1.67 0.26
C ALA A 6 30.46 1.13 1.51
N LYS A 7 30.16 -0.17 1.49
CA LYS A 7 29.49 -0.87 2.59
C LYS A 7 30.33 -0.68 3.87
N LYS A 8 29.88 0.22 4.76
CA LYS A 8 30.60 0.54 6.00
C LYS A 8 30.88 -0.76 6.77
N PRO A 9 32.10 -0.96 7.29
CA PRO A 9 32.42 -2.15 8.06
C PRO A 9 31.48 -2.28 9.26
N PRO A 10 31.14 -3.51 9.69
CA PRO A 10 30.28 -3.72 10.84
C PRO A 10 30.92 -3.07 12.08
N LEU A 11 30.26 -2.04 12.62
CA LEU A 11 30.66 -1.38 13.86
C LEU A 11 30.43 -2.35 15.03
N LEU A 12 31.50 -2.99 15.49
CA LEU A 12 31.49 -3.80 16.71
C LEU A 12 31.57 -2.86 17.93
N VAL A 13 30.42 -2.37 18.40
CA VAL A 13 30.36 -1.54 19.61
C VAL A 13 30.48 -2.46 20.83
N ARG A 14 31.69 -2.59 21.39
CA ARG A 14 31.97 -3.28 22.66
C ARG A 14 31.68 -2.42 23.90
N GLU A 15 31.23 -1.18 23.71
CA GLU A 15 30.91 -0.30 24.83
C GLU A 15 29.64 -0.76 25.56
N PRO A 16 29.64 -0.84 26.89
CA PRO A 16 28.48 -1.32 27.62
C PRO A 16 27.30 -0.34 27.48
N LEU A 17 26.09 -0.90 27.37
CA LEU A 17 24.81 -0.17 27.32
C LEU A 17 24.50 0.62 28.62
N THR A 18 25.45 0.71 29.55
CA THR A 18 25.34 1.34 30.87
C THR A 18 25.63 2.84 30.88
N LYS A 19 26.08 3.43 29.77
CA LYS A 19 26.36 4.88 29.70
C LYS A 19 25.08 5.72 29.76
N ASP A 20 25.14 6.85 30.49
CA ASP A 20 24.10 7.91 30.52
C ASP A 20 23.66 8.35 29.12
N ALA A 21 24.60 8.34 28.17
CA ALA A 21 24.34 8.65 26.76
C ALA A 21 23.26 7.76 26.12
N PHE A 22 23.16 6.48 26.48
CA PHE A 22 22.08 5.61 26.00
C PHE A 22 20.74 6.03 26.60
N SER A 23 20.69 6.24 27.91
CA SER A 23 19.47 6.66 28.62
C SER A 23 18.94 7.99 28.07
N GLN A 24 19.82 8.96 27.82
CA GLN A 24 19.44 10.24 27.21
C GLN A 24 18.87 10.07 25.79
N ARG A 25 19.52 9.25 24.95
CA ARG A 25 19.06 8.99 23.58
C ARG A 25 17.75 8.20 23.54
N LEU A 26 17.58 7.24 24.45
CA LEU A 26 16.34 6.48 24.61
C LEU A 26 15.18 7.40 25.04
N SER A 27 15.42 8.25 26.05
CA SER A 27 14.44 9.22 26.52
C SER A 27 14.08 10.25 25.45
N LEU A 28 15.06 10.71 24.65
CA LEU A 28 14.82 11.58 23.51
C LEU A 28 13.96 10.90 22.43
N LEU A 29 14.26 9.65 22.08
CA LEU A 29 13.46 8.86 21.15
C LEU A 29 12.02 8.69 21.67
N ARG A 30 11.87 8.33 22.95
CA ARG A 30 10.57 8.19 23.62
C ARG A 30 9.79 9.50 23.61
N GLY A 31 10.41 10.63 23.97
CA GLY A 31 9.77 11.95 23.99
C GLY A 31 9.33 12.41 22.60
N MET A 32 10.16 12.16 21.59
CA MET A 32 9.82 12.46 20.19
C MET A 32 8.59 11.67 19.73
N LEU A 33 8.52 10.36 20.01
CA LEU A 33 7.41 9.51 19.59
C LEU A 33 6.15 9.72 20.44
N ARG A 34 6.30 9.90 21.76
CA ARG A 34 5.18 10.17 22.66
C ARG A 34 4.46 11.47 22.32
N SER A 35 5.19 12.50 21.87
CA SER A 35 4.60 13.79 21.52
C SER A 35 3.75 13.75 20.24
N CYS A 36 3.82 12.70 19.42
CA CYS A 36 2.90 12.47 18.29
C CYS A 36 1.88 11.35 18.53
N TYR A 37 1.84 10.77 19.73
CA TYR A 37 0.95 9.65 20.05
C TYR A 37 -0.47 10.13 20.41
N GLY A 38 -1.48 9.46 19.83
CA GLY A 38 -2.90 9.68 20.11
C GLY A 38 -3.56 10.77 19.25
N PRO A 39 -4.90 10.95 19.36
CA PRO A 39 -5.66 11.90 18.53
C PRO A 39 -5.26 13.37 18.73
N ALA A 40 -4.76 13.72 19.93
CA ALA A 40 -4.22 15.04 20.26
C ALA A 40 -2.69 15.14 20.05
N GLY A 41 -2.09 14.17 19.36
CA GLY A 41 -0.66 14.14 19.07
C GLY A 41 -0.22 15.29 18.17
N ARG A 42 0.99 15.79 18.39
CA ARG A 42 1.61 16.83 17.56
C ARG A 42 2.13 16.24 16.26
N LEU A 43 2.09 17.02 15.19
CA LEU A 43 2.64 16.64 13.90
C LEU A 43 4.17 16.75 13.89
N LYS A 44 4.82 15.90 13.11
CA LYS A 44 6.26 15.95 12.84
C LYS A 44 6.49 16.44 11.43
N GLN A 45 7.33 17.47 11.29
CA GLN A 45 7.85 17.90 10.00
C GLN A 45 9.18 17.20 9.75
N LEU A 46 9.21 16.39 8.70
CA LEU A 46 10.36 15.58 8.32
C LEU A 46 11.02 16.22 7.10
N HIS A 47 12.25 16.68 7.30
CA HIS A 47 13.08 17.30 6.27
C HIS A 47 14.12 16.30 5.77
N ASN A 48 14.36 16.27 4.47
CA ASN A 48 15.48 15.53 3.90
C ASN A 48 16.73 16.43 3.86
N GLY A 49 17.92 15.83 3.96
CA GLY A 49 19.19 16.58 3.95
C GLY A 49 19.60 17.13 2.58
N VAL A 50 18.84 16.82 1.52
CA VAL A 50 19.17 17.17 0.13
C VAL A 50 18.22 18.23 -0.45
N GLY A 51 17.25 18.70 0.35
CA GLY A 51 16.16 19.57 -0.10
C GLY A 51 15.06 18.80 -0.84
N GLY A 52 13.85 19.38 -0.89
CA GLY A 52 12.67 18.77 -1.50
C GLY A 52 11.41 18.90 -0.65
N CYS A 53 10.43 18.04 -0.92
CA CYS A 53 9.13 18.06 -0.25
C CYS A 53 9.25 17.76 1.25
N VAL A 54 8.74 18.67 2.08
CA VAL A 54 8.65 18.50 3.54
C VAL A 54 7.43 17.64 3.87
N CYS A 55 7.66 16.52 4.55
CA CYS A 55 6.57 15.63 4.95
C CYS A 55 6.09 16.02 6.36
N THR A 56 4.85 16.50 6.48
CA THR A 56 4.20 16.74 7.77
C THR A 56 3.30 15.55 8.10
N THR A 57 3.57 14.83 9.19
CA THR A 57 2.89 13.56 9.47
C THR A 57 2.80 13.25 10.96
N SER A 58 1.78 12.48 11.34
CA SER A 58 1.65 11.81 12.64
C SER A 58 1.77 10.28 12.53
N HIS A 59 1.84 9.72 11.32
CA HIS A 59 1.95 8.27 11.11
C HIS A 59 3.32 7.73 11.53
N SER A 60 3.30 6.67 12.34
CA SER A 60 4.51 5.96 12.77
C SER A 60 5.34 5.42 11.61
N SER A 61 4.70 4.91 10.55
CA SER A 61 5.41 4.38 9.37
C SER A 61 6.20 5.49 8.67
N ALA A 62 5.64 6.69 8.55
CA ALA A 62 6.28 7.84 7.93
C ALA A 62 7.38 8.45 8.80
N VAL A 63 7.21 8.48 10.13
CA VAL A 63 8.21 8.96 11.09
C VAL A 63 9.40 7.98 11.18
N LEU A 64 9.13 6.70 11.40
CA LEU A 64 10.18 5.70 11.66
C LEU A 64 10.97 5.34 10.40
N SER A 65 10.39 5.42 9.20
CA SER A 65 11.12 5.16 7.95
C SER A 65 12.15 6.24 7.61
N ARG A 66 11.98 7.45 8.13
CA ARG A 66 12.90 8.58 7.92
C ARG A 66 13.81 8.86 9.11
N LEU A 67 13.64 8.12 10.20
CA LEU A 67 14.44 8.27 11.40
C LEU A 67 15.80 7.57 11.26
N CYS A 68 16.87 8.34 11.16
CA CYS A 68 18.23 7.82 11.16
C CYS A 68 18.75 7.64 12.60
N VAL A 69 18.75 6.41 13.08
CA VAL A 69 19.22 6.08 14.43
C VAL A 69 20.65 5.52 14.37
N SER A 70 21.61 6.20 14.99
CA SER A 70 23.02 5.74 14.98
C SER A 70 23.30 4.64 16.00
N GLN A 71 22.60 4.63 17.14
CA GLN A 71 22.90 3.71 18.24
C GLN A 71 22.36 2.29 17.95
N PRO A 72 23.20 1.24 18.03
CA PRO A 72 22.79 -0.12 17.65
C PRO A 72 21.55 -0.66 18.37
N ALA A 73 21.45 -0.48 19.70
CA ALA A 73 20.29 -0.95 20.45
C ALA A 73 18.98 -0.25 20.03
N LEU A 74 19.04 1.05 19.77
CA LEU A 74 17.88 1.82 19.31
C LEU A 74 17.54 1.50 17.85
N ARG A 75 18.53 1.12 17.02
CA ARG A 75 18.29 0.58 15.68
C ARG A 75 17.51 -0.73 15.72
N VAL A 76 17.87 -1.64 16.63
CA VAL A 76 17.13 -2.89 16.82
C VAL A 76 15.68 -2.58 17.22
N LEU A 77 15.48 -1.71 18.21
CA LEU A 77 14.13 -1.29 18.63
C LEU A 77 13.33 -0.70 17.47
N THR A 78 13.93 0.22 16.72
CA THR A 78 13.27 0.88 15.56
C THR A 78 12.92 -0.14 14.48
N ALA A 79 13.82 -1.08 14.17
CA ALA A 79 13.57 -2.16 13.21
C ALA A 79 12.46 -3.10 13.69
N SER A 80 12.40 -3.42 14.99
CA SER A 80 11.31 -4.22 15.56
C SER A 80 9.95 -3.53 15.41
N VAL A 81 9.88 -2.21 15.63
CA VAL A 81 8.64 -1.44 15.44
C VAL A 81 8.27 -1.33 13.96
N GLN A 82 9.24 -1.15 13.07
CA GLN A 82 9.00 -1.18 11.62
C GLN A 82 8.45 -2.54 11.17
N ASN A 83 8.95 -3.64 11.75
CA ASN A 83 8.43 -4.99 11.49
C ASN A 83 7.02 -5.20 12.07
N HIS A 84 6.69 -4.58 13.21
CA HIS A 84 5.31 -4.54 13.69
C HIS A 84 4.40 -3.83 12.68
N LEU A 85 4.82 -2.67 12.18
CA LEU A 85 4.07 -1.91 11.18
C LEU A 85 3.91 -2.63 9.86
N SER A 86 4.90 -3.38 9.38
CA SER A 86 4.75 -4.17 8.15
C SER A 86 3.76 -5.32 8.29
N ARG A 87 3.53 -5.81 9.51
CA ARG A 87 2.60 -6.91 9.79
C ARG A 87 1.21 -6.47 10.18
N PHE A 88 1.08 -5.35 10.88
CA PHE A 88 -0.19 -4.92 11.48
C PHE A 88 -0.69 -3.57 10.95
N SER A 89 0.17 -2.77 10.29
CA SER A 89 -0.12 -1.44 9.72
C SER A 89 -0.60 -0.37 10.70
N ASP A 90 -0.75 -0.68 11.99
CA ASP A 90 -1.17 0.24 13.05
C ASP A 90 -0.30 0.09 14.32
N CYS A 91 -0.62 0.84 15.38
CA CYS A 91 -0.04 0.75 16.74
C CYS A 91 1.47 0.97 16.86
N GLY A 92 2.16 1.40 15.79
CA GLY A 92 3.62 1.59 15.81
C GLY A 92 4.12 2.61 16.84
N LEU A 93 3.41 3.74 17.02
CA LEU A 93 3.77 4.73 18.05
C LEU A 93 3.61 4.15 19.46
N PHE A 94 2.51 3.44 19.71
CA PHE A 94 2.27 2.80 21.00
C PHE A 94 3.36 1.78 21.32
N THR A 95 3.62 0.86 20.39
CA THR A 95 4.65 -0.18 20.51
C THR A 95 6.01 0.44 20.81
N ALA A 96 6.42 1.48 20.09
CA ALA A 96 7.69 2.15 20.32
C ALA A 96 7.78 2.81 21.70
N VAL A 97 6.74 3.55 22.11
CA VAL A 97 6.69 4.23 23.42
C VAL A 97 6.68 3.22 24.56
N LEU A 98 5.92 2.12 24.42
CA LEU A 98 5.87 1.04 25.40
C LEU A 98 7.23 0.37 25.55
N CYS A 99 7.88 -0.01 24.44
CA CYS A 99 9.21 -0.60 24.46
C CYS A 99 10.24 0.31 25.13
N CYS A 100 10.26 1.61 24.79
CA CYS A 100 11.18 2.55 25.42
C CYS A 100 10.91 2.68 26.93
N SER A 101 9.64 2.78 27.32
CA SER A 101 9.25 2.91 28.73
C SER A 101 9.61 1.68 29.56
N LEU A 102 9.43 0.47 29.00
CA LEU A 102 9.82 -0.78 29.66
C LEU A 102 11.34 -0.85 29.86
N VAL A 103 12.13 -0.50 28.86
CA VAL A 103 13.60 -0.49 28.97
C VAL A 103 14.06 0.51 30.04
N GLU A 104 13.50 1.71 30.08
CA GLU A 104 13.82 2.70 31.12
C GLU A 104 13.42 2.19 32.52
N THR A 105 12.22 1.61 32.65
CA THR A 105 11.73 1.08 33.92
C THR A 105 12.61 -0.06 34.41
N PHE A 106 12.91 -1.06 33.57
CA PHE A 106 13.75 -2.18 33.95
C PHE A 106 15.18 -1.79 34.31
N ARG A 107 15.72 -0.72 33.71
CA ARG A 107 17.03 -0.18 34.10
C ARG A 107 17.01 0.55 35.43
N SER A 108 15.89 1.19 35.78
CA SER A 108 15.73 1.83 37.09
C SER A 108 15.59 0.82 38.24
N LEU A 109 15.17 -0.41 37.91
CA LEU A 109 15.16 -1.52 38.85
C LEU A 109 16.59 -2.04 39.03
N ASN A 110 17.12 -1.99 40.25
CA ASN A 110 18.45 -2.53 40.59
C ASN A 110 18.41 -4.07 40.69
N VAL A 111 18.01 -4.73 39.61
CA VAL A 111 17.77 -6.17 39.51
C VAL A 111 18.60 -6.76 38.37
N ALA A 112 19.10 -7.97 38.55
CA ALA A 112 19.91 -8.65 37.53
C ALA A 112 19.12 -8.82 36.22
N THR A 113 19.79 -8.62 35.08
CA THR A 113 19.19 -8.71 33.73
C THR A 113 18.49 -10.05 33.47
N CYS A 114 19.04 -11.16 33.96
CA CYS A 114 18.41 -12.47 33.82
C CYS A 114 17.06 -12.56 34.54
N THR A 115 16.94 -11.94 35.70
CA THR A 115 15.70 -11.85 36.47
C THR A 115 14.70 -10.93 35.77
N ILE A 116 15.14 -9.79 35.23
CA ILE A 116 14.29 -8.90 34.40
C ILE A 116 13.67 -9.67 33.22
N VAL A 117 14.46 -10.50 32.52
CA VAL A 117 13.96 -11.32 31.41
C VAL A 117 12.90 -12.31 31.89
N LYS A 118 13.13 -12.98 33.03
CA LYS A 118 12.17 -13.93 33.62
C LYS A 118 10.86 -13.22 34.00
N ILE A 119 10.94 -12.06 34.68
CA ILE A 119 9.78 -11.24 35.05
C ILE A 119 9.02 -10.82 33.79
N SER A 120 9.72 -10.29 32.77
CA SER A 120 9.11 -9.85 31.53
C SER A 120 8.35 -10.97 30.82
N LYS A 121 8.92 -12.18 30.75
CA LYS A 121 8.25 -13.35 30.17
C LYS A 121 7.02 -13.76 30.97
N HIS A 122 7.10 -13.74 32.30
CA HIS A 122 5.97 -14.06 33.16
C HIS A 122 4.82 -13.05 32.99
N LEU A 123 5.12 -11.75 33.02
CA LEU A 123 4.14 -10.69 32.80
C LEU A 123 3.49 -10.80 31.42
N LEU A 124 4.28 -11.03 30.36
CA LEU A 124 3.75 -11.24 29.02
C LEU A 124 2.80 -12.44 28.96
N SER A 125 3.15 -13.55 29.61
CA SER A 125 2.28 -14.73 29.68
C SER A 125 0.97 -14.44 30.40
N LEU A 126 1.00 -13.69 31.51
CA LEU A 126 -0.21 -13.28 32.22
C LEU A 126 -1.09 -12.37 31.35
N CYS A 127 -0.48 -11.42 30.65
CA CYS A 127 -1.20 -10.51 29.75
C CYS A 127 -1.90 -11.27 28.63
N MET A 128 -1.16 -12.13 27.91
CA MET A 128 -1.70 -12.89 26.79
C MET A 128 -2.77 -13.87 27.26
N GLY A 129 -2.55 -14.57 28.37
CA GLY A 129 -3.54 -15.47 28.95
C GLY A 129 -4.84 -14.75 29.32
N TYR A 130 -4.75 -13.52 29.81
CA TYR A 130 -5.94 -12.72 30.12
C TYR A 130 -6.63 -12.19 28.85
N LEU A 131 -5.89 -11.61 27.91
CA LEU A 131 -6.46 -11.05 26.67
C LEU A 131 -7.11 -12.13 25.78
N SER A 132 -6.60 -13.36 25.82
CA SER A 132 -7.21 -14.51 25.13
C SER A 132 -8.38 -15.13 25.88
N SER A 133 -8.62 -14.76 27.14
CA SER A 133 -9.71 -15.33 27.95
C SER A 133 -11.05 -14.65 27.67
N GLU A 134 -12.14 -15.41 27.76
CA GLU A 134 -13.51 -14.86 27.77
C GLU A 134 -13.79 -13.98 29.00
N ALA A 135 -12.98 -14.09 30.06
CA ALA A 135 -13.05 -13.21 31.23
C ALA A 135 -12.48 -11.79 30.96
N CYS A 136 -11.96 -11.52 29.76
CA CYS A 136 -11.44 -10.22 29.40
C CYS A 136 -12.56 -9.21 29.13
N GLY A 137 -12.81 -8.30 30.09
CA GLY A 137 -13.84 -7.27 29.94
C GLY A 137 -13.54 -6.18 28.90
N CYS A 138 -12.34 -6.19 28.30
CA CYS A 138 -11.94 -5.25 27.24
C CYS A 138 -12.11 -5.83 25.83
N ARG A 139 -12.47 -7.11 25.71
CA ARG A 139 -12.62 -7.80 24.42
C ARG A 139 -14.03 -7.59 23.88
N VAL A 140 -14.12 -7.22 22.62
CA VAL A 140 -15.38 -7.01 21.90
C VAL A 140 -15.39 -7.91 20.67
N PRO A 141 -16.37 -8.82 20.51
CA PRO A 141 -16.50 -9.61 19.29
C PRO A 141 -16.87 -8.71 18.11
N VAL A 142 -16.24 -8.96 16.95
CA VAL A 142 -16.53 -8.23 15.71
C VAL A 142 -17.52 -9.04 14.89
N ASP A 143 -18.76 -8.59 14.87
CA ASP A 143 -19.79 -9.13 13.97
C ASP A 143 -19.70 -8.44 12.60
N PHE A 144 -19.38 -9.21 11.55
CA PHE A 144 -19.33 -8.73 10.17
C PHE A 144 -20.70 -8.39 9.58
N SER A 145 -21.78 -8.86 10.21
CA SER A 145 -23.15 -8.49 9.84
C SER A 145 -23.49 -7.08 10.34
N SER A 146 -22.81 -6.61 11.38
CA SER A 146 -22.98 -5.28 11.95
C SER A 146 -22.06 -4.27 11.27
N LEU A 147 -22.63 -3.51 10.33
CA LEU A 147 -21.92 -2.40 9.69
C LEU A 147 -21.42 -1.38 10.70
N GLU A 148 -22.15 -1.15 11.80
CA GLU A 148 -21.78 -0.15 12.80
C GLU A 148 -20.47 -0.50 13.52
N THR A 149 -20.24 -1.78 13.83
CA THR A 149 -19.00 -2.24 14.46
C THR A 149 -17.80 -1.98 13.55
N LEU A 150 -17.93 -2.32 12.26
CA LEU A 150 -16.87 -2.11 11.27
C LEU A 150 -16.62 -0.61 11.03
N LEU A 151 -17.69 0.20 10.95
CA LEU A 151 -17.59 1.65 10.84
C LEU A 151 -16.88 2.26 12.07
N CYS A 152 -17.16 1.78 13.28
CA CYS A 152 -16.49 2.24 14.49
C CYS A 152 -14.98 1.99 14.44
N LEU A 153 -14.54 0.82 13.95
CA LEU A 153 -13.11 0.53 13.78
C LEU A 153 -12.45 1.51 12.82
N VAL A 154 -13.06 1.73 11.63
CA VAL A 154 -12.54 2.66 10.63
C VAL A 154 -12.50 4.09 11.15
N ARG A 155 -13.59 4.54 11.81
CA ARG A 155 -13.67 5.86 12.44
C ARG A 155 -12.55 6.05 13.47
N SER A 156 -12.24 5.04 14.28
CA SER A 156 -11.17 5.14 15.28
C SER A 156 -9.80 5.41 14.63
N VAL A 157 -9.51 4.76 13.50
CA VAL A 157 -8.28 4.97 12.75
C VAL A 157 -8.24 6.37 12.17
N LEU A 158 -9.29 6.80 11.45
CA LEU A 158 -9.34 8.09 10.78
C LEU A 158 -9.28 9.27 11.76
N THR A 159 -10.05 9.21 12.85
CA THR A 159 -10.12 10.29 13.85
C THR A 159 -8.83 10.42 14.67
N SER A 160 -8.02 9.36 14.74
CA SER A 160 -6.70 9.41 15.39
C SER A 160 -5.62 10.16 14.61
N LYS A 161 -5.94 10.67 13.41
CA LYS A 161 -4.97 11.28 12.47
C LYS A 161 -5.32 12.75 12.21
N PRO A 162 -4.92 13.68 13.09
CA PRO A 162 -5.25 15.10 12.94
C PRO A 162 -4.67 15.74 11.67
N ALA A 163 -3.55 15.22 11.15
CA ALA A 163 -2.96 15.71 9.90
C ALA A 163 -3.84 15.47 8.66
N CYS A 164 -4.83 14.58 8.72
CA CYS A 164 -5.80 14.40 7.64
C CYS A 164 -6.76 15.60 7.49
N MET A 165 -6.89 16.44 8.53
CA MET A 165 -7.76 17.63 8.57
C MET A 165 -9.23 17.35 8.24
N LEU A 166 -9.74 16.19 8.66
CA LEU A 166 -11.12 15.76 8.39
C LEU A 166 -12.10 16.35 9.39
N ASN A 167 -13.25 16.81 8.91
CA ASN A 167 -14.41 17.06 9.76
C ASN A 167 -15.27 15.79 9.93
N LYS A 168 -16.27 15.83 10.83
CA LYS A 168 -17.13 14.68 11.12
C LYS A 168 -17.83 14.07 9.89
N PRO A 169 -18.53 14.85 9.01
CA PRO A 169 -19.17 14.27 7.84
C PRO A 169 -18.17 13.69 6.82
N GLU A 170 -16.96 14.25 6.70
CA GLU A 170 -15.90 13.68 5.87
C GLU A 170 -15.38 12.34 6.42
N VAL A 171 -15.24 12.23 7.74
CA VAL A 171 -14.90 10.95 8.40
C VAL A 171 -15.97 9.91 8.12
N ASP A 172 -17.25 10.25 8.28
CA ASP A 172 -18.35 9.32 8.03
C ASP A 172 -18.40 8.88 6.55
N HIS A 173 -18.24 9.82 5.61
CA HIS A 173 -18.16 9.51 4.18
C HIS A 173 -17.03 8.54 3.87
N LEU A 174 -15.81 8.84 4.33
CA LEU A 174 -14.66 7.97 4.11
C LEU A 174 -14.80 6.61 4.79
N ALA A 175 -15.38 6.56 5.99
CA ALA A 175 -15.61 5.31 6.68
C ALA A 175 -16.54 4.38 5.88
N MET A 176 -17.61 4.92 5.31
CA MET A 176 -18.50 4.18 4.42
C MET A 176 -17.79 3.70 3.15
N LEU A 177 -16.95 4.55 2.55
CA LEU A 177 -16.19 4.17 1.35
C LEU A 177 -15.16 3.08 1.63
N ILE A 178 -14.38 3.19 2.70
CA ILE A 178 -13.39 2.17 3.10
C ILE A 178 -14.10 0.85 3.38
N LEU A 179 -15.23 0.90 4.08
CA LEU A 179 -16.04 -0.30 4.34
C LEU A 179 -16.58 -0.91 3.04
N LYS A 180 -17.07 -0.09 2.11
CA LYS A 180 -17.52 -0.55 0.78
C LYS A 180 -16.37 -1.20 0.01
N ALA A 181 -15.18 -0.60 0.01
CA ALA A 181 -13.99 -1.17 -0.62
C ALA A 181 -13.59 -2.50 0.04
N PHE A 182 -13.61 -2.56 1.38
CA PHE A 182 -13.38 -3.79 2.11
C PHE A 182 -14.38 -4.88 1.70
N MET A 183 -15.67 -4.61 1.68
CA MET A 183 -16.70 -5.58 1.25
C MET A 183 -16.51 -6.07 -0.19
N LEU A 184 -16.03 -5.23 -1.11
CA LEU A 184 -15.72 -5.64 -2.49
C LEU A 184 -14.50 -6.57 -2.57
N THR A 185 -13.56 -6.42 -1.63
CA THR A 185 -12.31 -7.18 -1.60
C THR A 185 -12.40 -8.45 -0.75
N VAL A 186 -13.43 -8.60 0.07
CA VAL A 186 -13.66 -9.82 0.84
C VAL A 186 -14.43 -10.83 -0.02
N PRO A 187 -13.83 -11.99 -0.35
CA PRO A 187 -14.54 -13.05 -1.04
C PRO A 187 -15.70 -13.58 -0.17
N SER A 188 -16.80 -13.97 -0.82
CA SER A 188 -17.94 -14.61 -0.15
C SER A 188 -17.47 -15.84 0.66
N PRO A 189 -18.00 -16.08 1.88
CA PRO A 189 -17.41 -16.98 2.89
C PRO A 189 -17.46 -18.49 2.59
N ALA A 190 -17.34 -18.93 1.34
CA ALA A 190 -17.36 -20.34 0.95
C ALA A 190 -15.99 -21.02 0.99
N GLU A 191 -14.87 -20.29 1.05
CA GLU A 191 -13.53 -20.88 0.95
C GLU A 191 -12.65 -20.47 2.14
N ALA A 192 -12.32 -21.44 3.00
CA ALA A 192 -11.51 -21.26 4.20
C ALA A 192 -10.05 -20.78 3.96
N ASN A 193 -9.64 -20.63 2.69
CA ASN A 193 -8.32 -20.13 2.25
C ASN A 193 -8.43 -19.00 1.20
N ALA A 194 -9.57 -18.32 1.11
CA ALA A 194 -9.79 -17.32 0.08
C ALA A 194 -8.78 -16.17 0.19
N ILE A 195 -8.06 -15.92 -0.90
CA ILE A 195 -7.09 -14.82 -1.00
C ILE A 195 -7.89 -13.51 -0.99
N LEU A 196 -7.59 -12.64 -0.03
CA LEU A 196 -8.23 -11.32 0.02
C LEU A 196 -7.92 -10.54 -1.25
N GLY A 197 -8.95 -9.84 -1.70
CA GLY A 197 -8.89 -8.86 -2.75
C GLY A 197 -7.95 -7.70 -2.41
N LYS A 198 -7.95 -6.67 -3.27
CA LYS A 198 -7.08 -5.50 -3.07
C LYS A 198 -7.79 -4.23 -3.48
N CYS A 199 -7.78 -3.24 -2.60
CA CYS A 199 -8.16 -1.89 -2.93
C CYS A 199 -6.92 -1.11 -3.39
N LEU A 200 -7.04 -0.38 -4.49
CA LEU A 200 -6.03 0.57 -4.93
C LEU A 200 -6.50 1.99 -4.72
N ILE A 201 -5.67 2.79 -4.06
CA ILE A 201 -5.95 4.21 -3.84
C ILE A 201 -5.45 5.01 -5.04
N VAL A 202 -6.38 5.68 -5.72
CA VAL A 202 -6.13 6.52 -6.88
C VAL A 202 -6.09 7.99 -6.44
N PRO A 203 -4.97 8.71 -6.68
CA PRO A 203 -4.80 10.09 -6.23
C PRO A 203 -5.60 11.10 -7.07
N VAL A 204 -6.53 11.82 -6.42
CA VAL A 204 -7.19 13.00 -6.99
C VAL A 204 -7.01 14.20 -6.05
N LYS A 205 -5.94 14.95 -6.26
CA LYS A 205 -5.60 16.11 -5.43
C LYS A 205 -6.43 17.35 -5.82
N GLY A 206 -6.64 18.27 -4.87
CA GLY A 206 -7.33 19.55 -5.09
C GLY A 206 -8.86 19.50 -5.07
N ARG A 207 -9.45 18.32 -4.81
CA ARG A 207 -10.90 18.12 -4.67
C ARG A 207 -11.31 17.90 -3.22
N ARG A 208 -12.60 18.04 -2.93
CA ARG A 208 -13.10 17.83 -1.56
C ARG A 208 -13.09 16.35 -1.22
N VAL A 209 -12.91 16.02 0.06
CA VAL A 209 -12.95 14.63 0.53
C VAL A 209 -14.28 13.95 0.19
N VAL A 210 -15.39 14.69 0.27
CA VAL A 210 -16.73 14.21 -0.12
C VAL A 210 -16.88 13.84 -1.59
N ASP A 211 -15.97 14.32 -2.46
CA ASP A 211 -15.96 13.94 -3.88
C ASP A 211 -15.23 12.57 -4.11
N SER A 212 -14.73 11.93 -3.04
CA SER A 212 -14.12 10.60 -3.11
C SER A 212 -15.17 9.53 -3.42
N THR A 213 -14.77 8.47 -4.11
CA THR A 213 -15.68 7.35 -4.47
C THR A 213 -14.95 6.02 -4.55
N VAL A 214 -15.69 4.92 -4.49
CA VAL A 214 -15.19 3.56 -4.69
C VAL A 214 -15.87 2.95 -5.89
N LEU A 215 -15.05 2.48 -6.82
CA LEU A 215 -15.47 1.77 -8.03
C LEU A 215 -14.96 0.32 -7.99
N PRO A 216 -15.76 -0.67 -8.42
CA PRO A 216 -15.27 -2.03 -8.62
C PRO A 216 -14.26 -2.03 -9.78
N GLY A 217 -13.22 -2.85 -9.70
CA GLY A 217 -12.18 -2.92 -10.72
C GLY A 217 -11.06 -1.90 -10.58
N LEU A 218 -10.36 -1.67 -11.69
CA LEU A 218 -9.13 -0.86 -11.74
C LEU A 218 -9.31 0.42 -12.54
N LEU A 219 -8.81 1.53 -12.00
CA LEU A 219 -8.64 2.78 -12.74
C LEU A 219 -7.18 2.96 -13.14
N ILE A 220 -6.94 3.20 -14.43
CA ILE A 220 -5.61 3.51 -14.97
C ILE A 220 -5.64 4.92 -15.56
N GLU A 221 -4.76 5.81 -15.09
CA GLU A 221 -4.66 7.17 -15.62
C GLU A 221 -4.19 7.13 -17.08
N ALA A 222 -4.96 7.73 -17.98
CA ALA A 222 -4.71 7.71 -19.43
C ALA A 222 -4.95 9.11 -20.01
N PRO A 223 -3.96 10.02 -19.94
CA PRO A 223 -4.14 11.42 -20.33
C PRO A 223 -4.41 11.62 -21.84
N GLU A 224 -4.00 10.66 -22.68
CA GLU A 224 -4.16 10.70 -24.14
C GLU A 224 -5.60 10.38 -24.59
N ILE A 225 -6.41 9.76 -23.73
CA ILE A 225 -7.78 9.32 -24.07
C ILE A 225 -8.76 10.44 -23.70
N GLN A 226 -9.22 11.17 -24.72
CA GLN A 226 -10.24 12.22 -24.56
C GLN A 226 -11.66 11.62 -24.56
N LEU A 227 -12.55 12.14 -23.71
CA LEU A 227 -13.96 11.70 -23.58
C LEU A 227 -14.83 11.93 -24.82
N ALA A 228 -14.36 12.67 -25.82
CA ALA A 228 -15.19 13.13 -26.94
C ALA A 228 -15.69 12.02 -27.87
N LYS A 229 -15.21 10.78 -27.74
CA LYS A 229 -15.67 9.64 -28.54
C LYS A 229 -15.98 8.43 -27.63
N PRO A 230 -17.13 7.76 -27.83
CA PRO A 230 -17.39 6.50 -27.15
C PRO A 230 -16.30 5.50 -27.50
N LEU A 231 -15.76 4.81 -26.48
CA LEU A 231 -14.76 3.76 -26.70
C LEU A 231 -15.40 2.64 -27.51
N THR A 232 -14.95 2.48 -28.75
CA THR A 232 -15.30 1.30 -29.55
C THR A 232 -14.24 0.25 -29.25
N VAL A 233 -14.60 -0.75 -28.45
CA VAL A 233 -13.69 -1.83 -28.04
C VAL A 233 -14.10 -3.12 -28.74
N LYS A 234 -13.14 -3.80 -29.36
CA LYS A 234 -13.35 -5.16 -29.87
C LYS A 234 -13.72 -6.10 -28.72
N ARG A 235 -14.83 -6.82 -28.88
CA ARG A 235 -15.31 -7.83 -27.94
C ARG A 235 -15.29 -9.19 -28.62
N THR A 236 -14.99 -10.23 -27.84
CA THR A 236 -15.09 -11.62 -28.29
C THR A 236 -16.56 -12.01 -28.51
N SER A 237 -16.78 -13.16 -29.12
CA SER A 237 -18.13 -13.77 -29.27
C SER A 237 -18.88 -13.92 -27.94
N SER A 238 -18.18 -14.08 -26.82
CA SER A 238 -18.74 -14.13 -25.46
C SER A 238 -19.04 -12.76 -24.84
N LYS A 239 -18.94 -11.66 -25.61
CA LYS A 239 -19.07 -10.26 -25.16
C LYS A 239 -18.04 -9.80 -24.12
N LEU A 240 -17.00 -10.60 -23.87
CA LEU A 240 -15.88 -10.20 -23.01
C LEU A 240 -14.82 -9.46 -23.84
N ILE A 241 -14.00 -8.68 -23.17
CA ILE A 241 -12.84 -8.00 -23.76
C ILE A 241 -11.62 -8.83 -23.43
N LYS A 242 -10.94 -9.32 -24.48
CA LYS A 242 -9.65 -9.99 -24.34
C LYS A 242 -8.57 -8.93 -24.10
N ILE A 243 -7.77 -9.12 -23.05
CA ILE A 243 -6.74 -8.17 -22.61
C ILE A 243 -5.35 -8.78 -22.66
N ALA A 244 -4.38 -8.04 -23.19
CA ALA A 244 -2.96 -8.36 -23.13
C ALA A 244 -2.24 -7.41 -22.17
N VAL A 245 -1.48 -7.97 -21.23
CA VAL A 245 -0.73 -7.20 -20.22
C VAL A 245 0.76 -7.41 -20.45
N PHE A 246 1.51 -6.34 -20.66
CA PHE A 246 2.95 -6.38 -20.92
C PHE A 246 3.75 -5.73 -19.79
N CYS A 247 4.83 -6.39 -19.36
CA CYS A 247 5.79 -5.86 -18.39
C CYS A 247 7.09 -5.34 -19.05
N VAL A 248 7.25 -5.55 -20.35
CA VAL A 248 8.40 -5.13 -21.15
C VAL A 248 8.15 -3.77 -21.82
N SER A 249 9.23 -3.03 -22.14
CA SER A 249 9.11 -1.80 -22.94
C SER A 249 8.72 -2.19 -24.36
N MET A 250 7.71 -1.53 -24.93
CA MET A 250 7.34 -1.66 -26.33
C MET A 250 7.71 -0.39 -27.11
N ALA A 251 8.73 0.34 -26.67
CA ALA A 251 9.20 1.56 -27.31
C ALA A 251 10.23 1.33 -28.43
N GLY A 252 10.67 0.08 -28.65
CA GLY A 252 11.78 -0.20 -29.56
C GLY A 252 13.14 0.17 -28.95
N ASP A 253 13.24 0.14 -27.62
CA ASP A 253 14.53 0.34 -26.96
C ASP A 253 15.34 -0.95 -27.08
N ILE A 254 16.51 -0.86 -27.73
CA ILE A 254 17.51 -1.92 -27.68
C ILE A 254 17.83 -2.16 -26.20
N PRO A 255 17.72 -3.39 -25.67
CA PRO A 255 18.12 -3.65 -24.29
C PRO A 255 19.57 -3.18 -24.11
N ASN A 256 19.84 -2.48 -22.99
CA ASN A 256 21.20 -2.08 -22.62
C ASN A 256 22.05 -3.36 -22.51
N THR A 257 22.66 -3.76 -23.61
CA THR A 257 23.68 -4.78 -23.64
C THR A 257 24.92 -4.10 -23.07
N GLU A 258 25.13 -4.21 -21.76
CA GLU A 258 26.35 -3.71 -21.13
C GLU A 258 27.62 -4.41 -21.66
N GLU A 259 27.50 -5.46 -22.49
CA GLU A 259 28.63 -6.12 -23.14
C GLU A 259 28.24 -6.67 -24.54
N GLY A 260 28.29 -5.85 -25.60
CA GLY A 260 28.16 -6.34 -26.97
C GLY A 260 28.16 -5.26 -28.04
N SER A 261 29.14 -5.31 -28.95
CA SER A 261 29.10 -4.50 -30.17
C SER A 261 28.23 -5.21 -31.23
N VAL A 262 27.16 -4.54 -31.67
CA VAL A 262 26.35 -5.01 -32.81
C VAL A 262 26.94 -4.43 -34.09
N THR A 263 27.53 -5.25 -34.95
CA THR A 263 27.98 -4.84 -36.28
C THR A 263 26.80 -4.88 -37.25
N VAL A 264 26.29 -3.72 -37.63
CA VAL A 264 25.19 -3.58 -38.59
C VAL A 264 25.76 -3.51 -40.01
N HIS A 265 25.27 -4.34 -40.93
CA HIS A 265 25.63 -4.28 -42.35
C HIS A 265 25.04 -3.02 -43.01
N ARG A 266 25.81 -2.42 -43.93
CA ARG A 266 25.46 -1.18 -44.64
C ARG A 266 24.10 -1.32 -45.34
N GLY A 267 23.10 -0.53 -44.93
CA GLY A 267 21.75 -0.51 -45.53
C GLY A 267 20.63 -1.06 -44.65
N ILE A 268 20.93 -1.66 -43.49
CA ILE A 268 19.91 -2.12 -42.52
C ILE A 268 19.77 -1.06 -41.42
N SER A 269 18.56 -0.52 -41.24
CA SER A 269 18.22 0.27 -40.06
C SER A 269 17.72 -0.66 -38.96
N LEU A 270 18.43 -0.72 -37.83
CA LEU A 270 18.00 -1.49 -36.66
C LEU A 270 16.64 -1.01 -36.15
N GLU A 271 16.43 0.31 -36.12
CA GLU A 271 15.18 0.93 -35.68
C GLU A 271 13.98 0.47 -36.52
N MET A 272 14.15 0.36 -37.84
CA MET A 272 13.10 -0.12 -38.75
C MET A 272 12.80 -1.60 -38.51
N SER A 273 13.84 -2.42 -38.27
CA SER A 273 13.67 -3.84 -37.98
C SER A 273 12.93 -4.07 -36.65
N GLU A 274 13.24 -3.29 -35.61
CA GLU A 274 12.54 -3.34 -34.32
C GLU A 274 11.11 -2.87 -34.44
N LEU A 275 10.86 -1.79 -35.19
CA LEU A 275 9.51 -1.32 -35.47
C LEU A 275 8.69 -2.38 -36.22
N ASP A 276 9.27 -3.05 -37.22
CA ASP A 276 8.62 -4.15 -37.93
C ASP A 276 8.28 -5.32 -37.00
N GLN A 277 9.14 -5.63 -36.02
CA GLN A 277 8.83 -6.63 -34.99
C GLN A 277 7.67 -6.20 -34.09
N LEU A 278 7.64 -4.94 -33.65
CA LEU A 278 6.55 -4.39 -32.86
C LEU A 278 5.23 -4.40 -33.64
N LEU A 279 5.25 -4.08 -34.94
CA LEU A 279 4.06 -4.14 -35.80
C LEU A 279 3.60 -5.57 -36.06
N LYS A 280 4.50 -6.55 -36.15
CA LYS A 280 4.13 -7.98 -36.19
C LYS A 280 3.40 -8.40 -34.92
N VAL A 281 3.89 -7.97 -33.75
CA VAL A 281 3.20 -8.15 -32.47
C VAL A 281 1.82 -7.49 -32.48
N GLY A 282 1.73 -6.24 -32.94
CA GLY A 282 0.46 -5.55 -33.10
C GLY A 282 -0.53 -6.32 -33.99
N LYS A 283 -0.06 -6.84 -35.11
CA LYS A 283 -0.87 -7.65 -36.03
C LYS A 283 -1.37 -8.93 -35.35
N GLN A 284 -0.48 -9.65 -34.66
CA GLN A 284 -0.87 -10.85 -33.93
C GLN A 284 -1.94 -10.56 -32.86
N LEU A 285 -1.81 -9.47 -32.10
CA LEU A 285 -2.82 -9.06 -31.12
C LEU A 285 -4.18 -8.77 -31.76
N VAL A 286 -4.19 -8.15 -32.94
CA VAL A 286 -5.41 -7.88 -33.71
C VAL A 286 -6.04 -9.17 -34.24
N ASP A 287 -5.24 -10.08 -34.78
CA ASP A 287 -5.66 -11.39 -35.29
C ASP A 287 -6.21 -12.27 -34.15
N ASP A 288 -5.63 -12.16 -32.95
CA ASP A 288 -6.09 -12.82 -31.73
C ASP A 288 -7.35 -12.17 -31.11
N GLU A 289 -7.94 -11.16 -31.75
CA GLU A 289 -9.12 -10.43 -31.26
C GLU A 289 -8.91 -9.76 -29.88
N VAL A 290 -7.70 -9.30 -29.57
CA VAL A 290 -7.42 -8.52 -28.35
C VAL A 290 -8.10 -7.14 -28.47
N GLY A 291 -8.88 -6.76 -27.45
CA GLY A 291 -9.58 -5.47 -27.41
C GLY A 291 -8.85 -4.40 -26.59
N LEU A 292 -7.99 -4.81 -25.65
CA LEU A 292 -7.25 -3.91 -24.77
C LEU A 292 -5.81 -4.40 -24.56
N VAL A 293 -4.86 -3.49 -24.72
CA VAL A 293 -3.44 -3.71 -24.42
C VAL A 293 -3.06 -2.77 -23.28
N VAL A 294 -2.56 -3.33 -22.18
CA VAL A 294 -2.02 -2.55 -21.06
C VAL A 294 -0.52 -2.83 -20.95
N CYS A 295 0.29 -1.79 -21.00
CA CYS A 295 1.73 -1.89 -20.81
C CYS A 295 2.15 -1.21 -19.51
N GLN A 296 2.96 -1.91 -18.71
CA GLN A 296 3.62 -1.35 -17.53
C GLN A 296 4.46 -0.12 -17.90
N LYS A 297 5.13 -0.18 -19.06
CA LYS A 297 6.08 0.80 -19.58
C LYS A 297 5.50 1.47 -20.83
N VAL A 298 6.35 2.07 -21.66
CA VAL A 298 5.95 2.86 -22.84
C VAL A 298 5.60 1.95 -24.02
N ILE A 299 4.66 2.39 -24.86
CA ILE A 299 4.35 1.79 -26.16
C ILE A 299 4.77 2.77 -27.27
N HIS A 300 5.46 2.26 -28.30
CA HIS A 300 5.90 3.05 -29.44
C HIS A 300 4.70 3.73 -30.15
N PRO A 301 4.78 5.02 -30.52
CA PRO A 301 3.65 5.75 -31.11
C PRO A 301 3.06 5.09 -32.36
N SER A 302 3.88 4.56 -33.25
CA SER A 302 3.40 3.86 -34.46
C SER A 302 2.60 2.59 -34.13
N LEU A 303 2.99 1.85 -33.08
CA LEU A 303 2.25 0.69 -32.63
C LEU A 303 0.92 1.12 -31.97
N LYS A 304 0.92 2.17 -31.14
CA LYS A 304 -0.30 2.74 -30.57
C LYS A 304 -1.29 3.15 -31.67
N GLN A 305 -0.80 3.83 -32.72
CA GLN A 305 -1.62 4.26 -33.85
C GLN A 305 -2.18 3.06 -34.62
N TYR A 306 -1.34 2.05 -34.93
CA TYR A 306 -1.79 0.81 -35.57
C TYR A 306 -2.89 0.10 -34.76
N LEU A 307 -2.71 -0.04 -33.44
CA LEU A 307 -3.70 -0.66 -32.56
C LEU A 307 -5.02 0.13 -32.56
N LYS A 308 -4.93 1.46 -32.49
CA LYS A 308 -6.08 2.37 -32.52
C LYS A 308 -6.87 2.26 -33.82
N ASP A 309 -6.19 2.23 -34.96
CA ASP A 309 -6.82 2.08 -36.29
C ASP A 309 -7.54 0.73 -36.43
N ASN A 310 -7.11 -0.27 -35.65
CA ASN A 310 -7.72 -1.59 -35.58
C ASN A 310 -8.69 -1.78 -34.39
N HIS A 311 -9.16 -0.69 -33.77
CA HIS A 311 -10.10 -0.69 -32.63
C HIS A 311 -9.60 -1.44 -31.37
N VAL A 312 -8.29 -1.41 -31.12
CA VAL A 312 -7.66 -1.93 -29.90
C VAL A 312 -7.24 -0.74 -29.04
N ILE A 313 -7.70 -0.70 -27.79
CA ILE A 313 -7.27 0.34 -26.85
C ILE A 313 -5.86 0.01 -26.36
N ALA A 314 -4.94 0.97 -26.41
CA ALA A 314 -3.62 0.85 -25.84
C ALA A 314 -3.46 1.83 -24.67
N VAL A 315 -3.17 1.29 -23.49
CA VAL A 315 -2.81 2.06 -22.28
C VAL A 315 -1.36 1.74 -21.95
N ASP A 316 -0.50 2.76 -21.93
CA ASP A 316 0.90 2.61 -21.55
C ASP A 316 1.20 3.32 -20.23
N ARG A 317 2.38 3.08 -19.68
CA ARG A 317 2.86 3.68 -18.43
C ARG A 317 1.95 3.39 -17.23
N ALA A 318 1.29 2.23 -17.21
CA ALA A 318 0.42 1.81 -16.11
C ALA A 318 1.19 1.67 -14.77
N GLY A 319 2.51 1.46 -14.82
CA GLY A 319 3.35 1.35 -13.64
C GLY A 319 3.29 -0.02 -12.96
N LEU A 320 4.32 -0.31 -12.15
CA LEU A 320 4.52 -1.64 -11.56
C LEU A 320 3.43 -2.03 -10.56
N SER A 321 2.92 -1.06 -9.79
CA SER A 321 1.94 -1.30 -8.73
C SER A 321 0.61 -1.86 -9.23
N LEU A 322 0.28 -1.67 -10.51
CA LEU A 322 -0.95 -2.13 -11.13
C LEU A 322 -0.85 -3.54 -11.73
N MET A 323 0.36 -4.06 -11.96
CA MET A 323 0.54 -5.31 -12.72
C MET A 323 -0.01 -6.54 -12.00
N GLU A 324 0.29 -6.70 -10.71
CA GLU A 324 -0.24 -7.82 -9.92
C GLU A 324 -1.77 -7.75 -9.75
N PRO A 325 -2.38 -6.62 -9.36
CA PRO A 325 -3.82 -6.50 -9.29
C PRO A 325 -4.50 -6.74 -10.64
N LEU A 326 -3.93 -6.24 -11.74
CA LEU A 326 -4.48 -6.39 -13.10
C LEU A 326 -4.44 -7.84 -13.57
N SER A 327 -3.31 -8.52 -13.33
CA SER A 327 -3.16 -9.94 -13.65
C SER A 327 -4.16 -10.80 -12.87
N ARG A 328 -4.28 -10.56 -11.57
CA ARG A 328 -5.23 -11.29 -10.72
C ARG A 328 -6.68 -11.02 -11.09
N MET A 329 -7.02 -9.77 -11.41
CA MET A 329 -8.37 -9.36 -11.78
C MET A 329 -8.81 -9.93 -13.13
N THR A 330 -7.89 -10.03 -14.10
CA THR A 330 -8.22 -10.44 -15.48
C THR A 330 -7.86 -11.89 -15.79
N GLY A 331 -7.07 -12.55 -14.94
CA GLY A 331 -6.48 -13.86 -15.19
C GLY A 331 -5.35 -13.85 -16.22
N SER A 332 -4.90 -12.68 -16.69
CA SER A 332 -3.82 -12.59 -17.68
C SER A 332 -2.47 -12.98 -17.07
N ASN A 333 -1.63 -13.67 -17.84
CA ASN A 333 -0.23 -13.86 -17.48
C ASN A 333 0.62 -12.70 -18.07
N PRO A 334 1.29 -11.89 -17.25
CA PRO A 334 2.03 -10.73 -17.76
C PRO A 334 3.13 -11.13 -18.74
N ILE A 335 3.10 -10.54 -19.93
CA ILE A 335 3.99 -10.82 -21.05
C ILE A 335 5.32 -10.09 -20.83
N ALA A 336 6.39 -10.86 -20.65
CA ALA A 336 7.73 -10.34 -20.38
C ALA A 336 8.62 -10.23 -21.64
N SER A 337 8.17 -10.75 -22.80
CA SER A 337 8.92 -10.71 -24.05
C SER A 337 7.97 -10.43 -25.22
N ILE A 338 8.39 -9.56 -26.13
CA ILE A 338 7.64 -9.23 -27.36
C ILE A 338 7.76 -10.33 -28.42
N HIS A 339 8.72 -11.25 -28.31
CA HIS A 339 8.96 -12.28 -29.33
C HIS A 339 8.09 -13.53 -29.17
N LEU A 340 7.49 -13.72 -27.99
CA LEU A 340 6.73 -14.92 -27.64
C LEU A 340 5.37 -14.53 -27.08
N LEU A 341 4.36 -14.56 -27.95
CA LEU A 341 2.97 -14.37 -27.59
C LEU A 341 2.27 -15.73 -27.65
N SER A 342 1.91 -16.25 -26.48
CA SER A 342 1.10 -17.46 -26.37
C SER A 342 -0.37 -17.10 -26.15
N PRO A 343 -1.33 -17.82 -26.75
CA PRO A 343 -2.76 -17.57 -26.54
C PRO A 343 -3.20 -17.64 -25.06
N GLY A 344 -2.47 -18.38 -24.22
CA GLY A 344 -2.70 -18.50 -22.78
C GLY A 344 -2.20 -17.31 -21.94
N CYS A 345 -1.59 -16.29 -22.57
CA CYS A 345 -1.18 -15.08 -21.87
C CYS A 345 -2.33 -14.09 -21.67
N TYR A 346 -3.37 -14.16 -22.51
CA TYR A 346 -4.45 -13.18 -22.50
C TYR A 346 -5.40 -13.39 -21.33
N GLY A 347 -5.82 -12.27 -20.73
CA GLY A 347 -6.88 -12.26 -19.73
C GLY A 347 -8.24 -11.93 -20.34
N SER A 348 -9.24 -11.85 -19.48
CA SER A 348 -10.59 -11.42 -19.84
C SER A 348 -11.08 -10.30 -18.93
N LEU A 349 -11.93 -9.43 -19.48
CA LEU A 349 -12.52 -8.30 -18.78
C LEU A 349 -13.99 -8.15 -19.21
N LYS A 350 -14.86 -7.75 -18.29
CA LYS A 350 -16.29 -7.61 -18.57
C LYS A 350 -16.57 -6.36 -19.40
N ASP A 351 -16.02 -5.21 -18.99
CA ASP A 351 -16.20 -3.97 -19.73
C ASP A 351 -15.08 -2.96 -19.47
N VAL A 352 -15.01 -1.93 -20.31
CA VAL A 352 -14.09 -0.79 -20.18
C VAL A 352 -14.87 0.50 -20.38
N CYS A 353 -14.68 1.46 -19.47
CA CYS A 353 -15.28 2.79 -19.55
C CYS A 353 -14.20 3.88 -19.41
N VAL A 354 -14.49 5.11 -19.85
CA VAL A 354 -13.66 6.27 -19.54
C VAL A 354 -14.34 7.05 -18.43
N GLU A 355 -13.61 7.29 -17.36
CA GLU A 355 -14.04 8.12 -16.24
C GLU A 355 -13.17 9.37 -16.18
N SER A 356 -13.74 10.49 -15.76
CA SER A 356 -12.98 11.70 -15.46
C SER A 356 -13.17 12.13 -14.02
N PHE A 357 -12.06 12.40 -13.36
CA PHE A 357 -12.04 12.97 -12.02
C PHE A 357 -11.20 14.23 -12.04
N ALA A 358 -11.82 15.36 -11.72
CA ALA A 358 -11.23 16.69 -11.89
C ALA A 358 -10.76 16.91 -13.35
N SER A 359 -9.46 17.13 -13.56
CA SER A 359 -8.84 17.33 -14.89
C SER A 359 -8.15 16.08 -15.44
N LYS A 360 -8.30 14.93 -14.76
CA LYS A 360 -7.64 13.68 -15.12
C LYS A 360 -8.63 12.71 -15.77
N HIS A 361 -8.13 11.96 -16.76
CA HIS A 361 -8.87 10.94 -17.47
C HIS A 361 -8.35 9.56 -17.09
N PHE A 362 -9.26 8.64 -16.87
CA PHE A 362 -8.97 7.28 -16.44
C PHE A 362 -9.69 6.28 -17.34
N VAL A 363 -9.01 5.19 -17.64
CA VAL A 363 -9.64 3.98 -18.17
C VAL A 363 -10.06 3.13 -16.99
N HIS A 364 -11.37 2.93 -16.87
CA HIS A 364 -11.99 2.08 -15.87
C HIS A 364 -12.16 0.67 -16.41
N LEU A 365 -11.43 -0.27 -15.83
CA LEU A 365 -11.49 -1.68 -16.15
C LEU A 365 -12.48 -2.36 -15.21
N ILE A 366 -13.59 -2.83 -15.76
CA ILE A 366 -14.68 -3.47 -15.01
C ILE A 366 -14.50 -4.98 -15.09
N PRO A 367 -14.20 -5.65 -13.96
CA PRO A 367 -13.99 -7.09 -13.95
C PRO A 367 -15.30 -7.87 -13.96
N THR A 368 -15.17 -9.16 -14.21
CA THR A 368 -16.28 -10.12 -14.05
C THR A 368 -16.56 -10.38 -12.57
N ASP A 369 -15.51 -10.41 -11.73
CA ASP A 369 -15.58 -10.57 -10.27
C ASP A 369 -14.92 -9.37 -9.55
N THR A 370 -15.46 -8.97 -8.39
CA THR A 370 -15.15 -7.68 -7.74
C THR A 370 -13.95 -7.69 -6.80
N ALA A 371 -13.15 -8.78 -6.77
CA ALA A 371 -12.03 -8.94 -5.84
C ALA A 371 -10.96 -7.83 -5.91
N VAL A 372 -11.00 -6.95 -6.92
CA VAL A 372 -10.17 -5.74 -6.97
C VAL A 372 -11.06 -4.53 -7.11
N CYS A 373 -10.78 -3.46 -6.35
CA CYS A 373 -11.50 -2.19 -6.45
C CYS A 373 -10.55 -0.99 -6.41
N SER A 374 -11.05 0.16 -6.84
CA SER A 374 -10.32 1.43 -6.84
C SER A 374 -11.02 2.44 -5.94
N LEU A 375 -10.32 2.92 -4.91
CA LEU A 375 -10.74 4.05 -4.08
C LEU A 375 -10.14 5.33 -4.66
N VAL A 376 -10.98 6.12 -5.32
CA VAL A 376 -10.63 7.48 -5.74
C VAL A 376 -10.62 8.36 -4.50
N LEU A 377 -9.42 8.73 -4.06
CA LEU A 377 -9.23 9.47 -2.82
C LEU A 377 -8.96 10.94 -3.13
N CYS A 378 -9.89 11.79 -2.70
CA CYS A 378 -9.86 13.23 -2.88
C CYS A 378 -9.43 13.94 -1.60
N ASN A 379 -8.56 14.96 -1.71
CA ASN A 379 -8.30 15.92 -0.63
C ASN A 379 -7.81 17.25 -1.23
N ARG A 380 -8.24 18.36 -0.62
CA ARG A 380 -7.87 19.72 -1.06
C ARG A 380 -6.40 20.01 -0.81
N ASN A 381 -5.87 19.53 0.31
CA ASN A 381 -4.50 19.77 0.72
C ASN A 381 -3.63 18.55 0.38
N GLU A 382 -2.56 18.76 -0.40
CA GLU A 382 -1.67 17.67 -0.80
C GLU A 382 -0.96 16.99 0.37
N THR A 383 -0.56 17.76 1.39
CA THR A 383 0.12 17.19 2.57
C THR A 383 -0.85 16.36 3.41
N ALA A 384 -2.10 16.82 3.56
CA ALA A 384 -3.15 16.05 4.20
C ALA A 384 -3.55 14.82 3.39
N TRP A 385 -3.42 14.88 2.05
CA TRP A 385 -3.70 13.74 1.16
C TRP A 385 -2.76 12.57 1.42
N ASP A 386 -1.44 12.80 1.54
CA ASP A 386 -0.47 11.74 1.81
C ASP A 386 -0.70 11.07 3.18
N GLU A 387 -1.11 11.86 4.18
CA GLU A 387 -1.52 11.34 5.49
C GLU A 387 -2.81 10.53 5.38
N LEU A 388 -3.80 11.06 4.66
CA LEU A 388 -5.09 10.44 4.48
C LEU A 388 -4.98 9.09 3.76
N LYS A 389 -4.14 9.01 2.72
CA LYS A 389 -3.83 7.76 2.03
C LYS A 389 -3.38 6.68 3.02
N ARG A 390 -2.41 6.99 3.88
CA ARG A 390 -1.90 6.04 4.89
C ARG A 390 -2.97 5.66 5.89
N ALA A 391 -3.82 6.62 6.30
CA ALA A 391 -4.92 6.35 7.22
C ALA A 391 -5.94 5.39 6.60
N CYS A 392 -6.28 5.55 5.32
CA CYS A 392 -7.14 4.64 4.57
C CYS A 392 -6.52 3.24 4.45
N GLU A 393 -5.23 3.14 4.10
CA GLU A 393 -4.50 1.87 4.02
C GLU A 393 -4.46 1.16 5.39
N THR A 394 -4.21 1.89 6.47
CA THR A 394 -4.26 1.35 7.84
C THR A 394 -5.66 0.86 8.19
N ALA A 395 -6.70 1.63 7.88
CA ALA A 395 -8.08 1.25 8.18
C ALA A 395 -8.53 0.00 7.42
N GLU A 396 -8.19 -0.10 6.13
CA GLU A 396 -8.44 -1.30 5.33
C GLU A 396 -7.71 -2.51 5.92
N HIS A 397 -6.43 -2.36 6.24
CA HIS A 397 -5.64 -3.46 6.81
C HIS A 397 -6.16 -3.90 8.19
N VAL A 398 -6.61 -2.97 9.03
CA VAL A 398 -7.25 -3.29 10.32
C VAL A 398 -8.52 -4.12 10.10
N LEU A 399 -9.37 -3.76 9.14
CA LEU A 399 -10.54 -4.57 8.79
C LEU A 399 -10.13 -5.97 8.29
N GLN A 400 -9.10 -6.08 7.45
CA GLN A 400 -8.60 -7.38 6.97
C GLN A 400 -8.06 -8.26 8.10
N LEU A 401 -7.41 -7.68 9.12
CA LEU A 401 -6.96 -8.42 10.30
C LEU A 401 -8.13 -9.00 11.08
N THR A 402 -9.27 -8.30 11.15
CA THR A 402 -10.45 -8.82 11.84
C THR A 402 -11.01 -10.09 11.21
N ILE A 403 -10.77 -10.34 9.92
CA ILE A 403 -11.20 -11.59 9.26
C ILE A 403 -10.48 -12.80 9.86
N LYS A 404 -9.20 -12.63 10.20
CA LYS A 404 -8.39 -13.69 10.81
C LYS A 404 -8.72 -13.86 12.29
N GLU A 405 -8.88 -12.75 12.99
CA GLU A 405 -9.21 -12.72 14.42
C GLU A 405 -10.40 -11.76 14.62
N PRO A 406 -11.65 -12.27 14.71
CA PRO A 406 -12.87 -11.45 14.73
C PRO A 406 -13.11 -10.81 16.10
N LEU A 407 -12.09 -10.11 16.60
CA LEU A 407 -12.02 -9.53 17.93
C LEU A 407 -11.42 -8.14 17.86
N ALA A 408 -11.99 -7.24 18.64
CA ALA A 408 -11.46 -5.91 18.88
C ALA A 408 -11.24 -5.71 20.38
N LEU A 409 -10.41 -4.72 20.72
CA LEU A 409 -10.15 -4.32 22.10
C LEU A 409 -10.63 -2.88 22.31
N LEU A 410 -11.09 -2.57 23.53
CA LEU A 410 -11.48 -1.21 23.89
C LEU A 410 -10.26 -0.28 23.83
N GLY A 411 -10.32 0.69 22.93
CA GLY A 411 -9.24 1.66 22.68
C GLY A 411 -9.15 2.76 23.75
N GLY A 412 -8.45 3.85 23.40
CA GLY A 412 -8.37 5.05 24.24
C GLY A 412 -7.59 4.86 25.55
N GLY A 413 -6.74 3.83 25.65
CA GLY A 413 -6.01 3.50 26.89
C GLY A 413 -6.79 2.63 27.87
N CYS A 414 -8.03 2.23 27.53
CA CYS A 414 -8.86 1.40 28.39
C CYS A 414 -8.23 0.03 28.59
N THR A 415 -7.87 -0.66 27.50
CA THR A 415 -7.23 -1.98 27.56
C THR A 415 -5.93 -1.95 28.35
N GLU A 416 -5.07 -0.96 28.13
CA GLU A 416 -3.78 -0.85 28.82
C GLU A 416 -3.97 -0.60 30.32
N THR A 417 -4.92 0.27 30.70
CA THR A 417 -5.21 0.60 32.09
C THR A 417 -5.80 -0.61 32.82
N HIS A 418 -6.73 -1.31 32.16
CA HIS A 418 -7.36 -2.50 32.69
C HIS A 418 -6.35 -3.63 32.87
N LEU A 419 -5.48 -3.85 31.88
CA LEU A 419 -4.42 -4.85 31.95
C LEU A 419 -3.42 -4.54 33.07
N ALA A 420 -3.05 -3.27 33.25
CA ALA A 420 -2.19 -2.85 34.36
C ALA A 420 -2.84 -3.11 35.73
N SER A 421 -4.14 -2.89 35.86
CA SER A 421 -4.90 -3.23 37.08
C SER A 421 -4.92 -4.73 37.33
N TYR A 422 -5.25 -5.52 36.31
CA TYR A 422 -5.28 -6.98 36.37
C TYR A 422 -3.94 -7.55 36.87
N ILE A 423 -2.81 -7.10 36.30
CA ILE A 423 -1.47 -7.56 36.71
C ILE A 423 -1.16 -7.20 38.16
N ARG A 424 -1.61 -6.04 38.67
CA ARG A 424 -1.33 -5.62 40.06
C ARG A 424 -2.07 -6.45 41.10
N HIS A 425 -3.21 -7.03 40.73
CA HIS A 425 -4.09 -7.77 41.63
C HIS A 425 -4.03 -9.30 41.44
N LYS A 426 -3.26 -9.77 40.46
CA LYS A 426 -2.93 -11.18 40.21
C LYS A 426 -1.66 -11.57 40.93
#